data_AF-A0A815DJ84-F1
#
_entry.id   AF-A0A815DJ84-F1
#
_cell.length_a   1.000
_cell.length_b   1.000
_cell.length_c   1.000
_cell.angle_alpha   90.00
_cell.angle_beta   90.00
_cell.angle_gamma   90.00
#
_symmetry.space_group_name_H-M   'P 1'
#
loop_
_entity.id
_entity.type
_entity.pdbx_description
1 polymer ?
#
loop_
_entity_poly.entity_id
_entity_poly.type
_entity_poly.pdbx_seq_one_letter_code
_entity_poly.pdbx_strand_id
1 'polypeptide(L)'
;MSAQLLDVASKYSLYSGSIICSLGIVGNVINILVFTQLKLFRNNRCAFYSTVESISNIFYLLYSITITILISIYGDDGTGRFLIWCKLRYIIAQTFALTTFTMICCTTADEYFSTNYLYNLRYMCTLKLSRYLAFVFICIWIIHSVILGLFFNLVPSIGCAISNQIYLRYTTYFTYPVLTGLLPIAISLLFSLLAYQNVRRIVRRQLPIVRRRLDRQITAMCFIRVIAYGCLATPYVSYRVYALSYPISRSEPLQFAIGQLIQDIFTSLASLNFAISFYLFIISSSHFRRQVKFVLVKKCWNRWKYLCCFRNNQIAPDNIEPEDIN
;
A
#
# COMPACT_ATOMS: atom_id res chain seq x y z
N MET A 1 -20.90 29.22 -9.89
CA MET A 1 -21.06 27.76 -10.06
C MET A 1 -19.71 27.02 -10.10
N SER A 2 -18.77 27.38 -10.98
CA SER A 2 -17.43 26.73 -11.04
C SER A 2 -16.62 26.82 -9.74
N ALA A 3 -16.59 27.99 -9.09
CA ALA A 3 -15.87 28.18 -7.82
C ALA A 3 -16.44 27.31 -6.67
N GLN A 4 -17.77 27.14 -6.61
CA GLN A 4 -18.42 26.29 -5.62
C GLN A 4 -18.07 24.82 -5.83
N LEU A 5 -17.99 24.35 -7.09
CA LEU A 5 -17.59 22.98 -7.41
C LEU A 5 -16.13 22.70 -7.01
N LEU A 6 -15.22 23.66 -7.22
CA LEU A 6 -13.83 23.54 -6.80
C LEU A 6 -13.69 23.47 -5.27
N ASP A 7 -14.48 24.26 -4.53
CA ASP A 7 -14.53 24.19 -3.07
C ASP A 7 -15.04 22.82 -2.58
N VAL A 8 -16.10 22.29 -3.21
CA VAL A 8 -16.60 20.94 -2.93
C VAL A 8 -15.55 19.87 -3.20
N ALA A 9 -14.83 19.96 -4.33
CA ALA A 9 -13.76 19.02 -4.69
C ALA A 9 -12.62 19.02 -3.65
N SER A 10 -12.17 20.21 -3.24
CA SER A 10 -11.15 20.36 -2.20
C SER A 10 -11.58 19.76 -0.86
N LYS A 11 -12.80 20.09 -0.40
CA LYS A 11 -13.38 19.52 0.83
C LYS A 11 -13.50 18.00 0.74
N TYR A 12 -13.97 17.48 -0.40
CA TYR A 12 -14.06 16.04 -0.64
C TYR A 12 -12.70 15.36 -0.53
N SER A 13 -11.67 15.90 -1.20
CA SER A 13 -10.31 15.38 -1.17
C SER A 13 -9.74 15.34 0.26
N LEU A 14 -9.96 16.40 1.06
CA LEU A 14 -9.52 16.45 2.45
C LEU A 14 -10.22 15.41 3.34
N TYR A 15 -11.55 15.35 3.31
CA TYR A 15 -12.30 14.43 4.17
C TYR A 15 -12.08 12.96 3.76
N SER A 16 -12.16 12.66 2.47
CA SER A 16 -11.91 11.30 1.97
C SER A 16 -10.47 10.87 2.23
N GLY A 17 -9.48 11.73 1.97
CA GLY A 17 -8.08 11.46 2.26
C GLY A 17 -7.82 11.21 3.75
N SER A 18 -8.44 11.98 4.64
CA SER A 18 -8.30 11.82 6.10
C SER A 18 -8.88 10.49 6.60
N ILE A 19 -10.05 10.10 6.10
CA ILE A 19 -10.69 8.81 6.41
C ILE A 19 -9.83 7.66 5.90
N ILE A 20 -9.39 7.72 4.64
CA ILE A 20 -8.56 6.67 4.01
C ILE A 20 -7.24 6.52 4.75
N CYS A 21 -6.59 7.63 5.12
CA CYS A 21 -5.33 7.61 5.86
C CYS A 21 -5.51 6.97 7.25
N SER A 22 -6.55 7.38 7.98
CA SER A 22 -6.84 6.85 9.32
C SER A 22 -7.09 5.33 9.29
N LEU A 23 -7.98 4.87 8.41
CA LEU A 23 -8.28 3.45 8.23
C LEU A 23 -7.04 2.69 7.74
N GLY A 24 -6.29 3.28 6.80
CA GLY A 24 -5.12 2.66 6.22
C GLY A 24 -3.97 2.50 7.21
N ILE A 25 -3.68 3.50 8.04
CA ILE A 25 -2.64 3.37 9.08
C ILE A 25 -3.02 2.24 10.05
N VAL A 26 -4.25 2.25 10.57
CA VAL A 26 -4.72 1.22 11.50
C VAL A 26 -4.63 -0.17 10.86
N GLY A 27 -5.16 -0.33 9.65
CA GLY A 27 -5.16 -1.60 8.94
C GLY A 27 -3.75 -2.12 8.64
N ASN A 28 -2.88 -1.29 8.07
CA ASN A 28 -1.52 -1.71 7.71
C ASN A 28 -0.65 -1.99 8.95
N VAL A 29 -0.80 -1.25 10.04
CA VAL A 29 -0.10 -1.55 11.32
C VAL A 29 -0.54 -2.91 11.85
N ILE A 30 -1.84 -3.22 11.86
CA ILE A 30 -2.32 -4.53 12.31
C ILE A 30 -1.80 -5.65 11.38
N ASN A 31 -1.79 -5.46 10.06
CA ASN A 31 -1.19 -6.42 9.13
C ASN A 31 0.28 -6.69 9.46
N ILE A 32 1.09 -5.65 9.66
CA ILE A 32 2.50 -5.79 10.05
C ILE A 32 2.62 -6.59 11.35
N LEU A 33 1.83 -6.26 12.37
CA LEU A 33 1.85 -6.99 13.65
C LEU A 33 1.50 -8.47 13.47
N VAL A 34 0.45 -8.78 12.70
CA VAL A 34 0.01 -10.17 12.48
C VAL A 34 1.06 -10.97 11.72
N PHE A 35 1.63 -10.43 10.63
CA PHE A 35 2.60 -11.14 9.81
C PHE A 35 3.97 -11.28 10.48
N THR A 36 4.39 -10.32 11.30
CA THR A 36 5.68 -10.39 12.00
C THR A 36 5.63 -11.21 13.29
N GLN A 37 4.52 -11.17 14.04
CA GLN A 37 4.45 -11.77 15.37
C GLN A 37 4.00 -13.22 15.41
N LEU A 38 3.25 -13.69 14.42
CA LEU A 38 2.77 -15.07 14.37
C LEU A 38 3.82 -15.97 13.73
N LYS A 39 4.25 -17.00 14.47
CA LYS A 39 5.22 -18.01 13.96
C LYS A 39 4.78 -18.64 12.64
N LEU A 40 3.46 -18.73 12.40
CA LEU A 40 2.88 -19.27 11.17
C LEU A 40 3.19 -18.42 9.93
N PHE A 41 3.25 -17.09 10.09
CA PHE A 41 3.46 -16.15 8.97
C PHE A 41 4.88 -15.61 8.89
N ARG A 42 5.61 -15.54 10.01
CA ARG A 42 6.94 -14.91 10.05
C ARG A 42 7.97 -15.54 9.10
N ASN A 43 7.84 -16.83 8.83
CA ASN A 43 8.70 -17.56 7.89
C ASN A 43 8.03 -17.82 6.53
N ASN A 44 6.85 -17.23 6.30
CA ASN A 44 6.14 -17.34 5.04
C ASN A 44 6.56 -16.19 4.10
N ARG A 45 6.92 -16.53 2.88
CA ARG A 45 7.45 -15.62 1.85
C ARG A 45 6.38 -14.63 1.36
N CYS A 46 5.16 -15.11 1.12
CA CYS A 46 4.01 -14.29 0.77
C CYS A 46 3.70 -13.27 1.87
N ALA A 47 3.72 -13.69 3.14
CA ALA A 47 3.52 -12.78 4.26
C ALA A 47 4.64 -11.72 4.37
N PHE A 48 5.88 -12.06 3.99
CA PHE A 48 6.98 -11.10 3.93
C PHE A 48 6.70 -10.00 2.88
N TYR A 49 6.31 -10.35 1.65
CA TYR A 49 5.96 -9.36 0.64
C TYR A 49 4.77 -8.50 1.05
N SER A 50 3.72 -9.09 1.65
CA SER A 50 2.57 -8.32 2.19
C SER A 50 2.97 -7.40 3.36
N THR A 51 4.04 -7.72 4.09
CA THR A 51 4.59 -6.83 5.12
C THR A 51 5.28 -5.63 4.49
N VAL A 52 6.09 -5.84 3.44
CA VAL A 52 6.74 -4.76 2.67
C VAL A 52 5.69 -3.88 1.99
N GLU A 53 4.64 -4.48 1.43
CA GLU A 53 3.45 -3.77 0.90
C GLU A 53 2.85 -2.87 1.97
N SER A 54 2.57 -3.41 3.17
CA SER A 54 1.94 -2.66 4.26
C SER A 54 2.81 -1.49 4.75
N ILE A 55 4.13 -1.66 4.81
CA ILE A 55 5.07 -0.58 5.15
C ILE A 55 5.03 0.52 4.09
N SER A 56 5.10 0.14 2.81
CA SER A 56 5.05 1.08 1.69
C SER A 56 3.73 1.86 1.66
N ASN A 57 2.61 1.18 1.95
CA ASN A 57 1.29 1.79 2.04
C ASN A 57 1.22 2.86 3.15
N ILE A 58 1.81 2.61 4.33
CA ILE A 58 1.84 3.60 5.42
C ILE A 58 2.57 4.86 4.98
N PHE A 59 3.77 4.72 4.40
CA PHE A 59 4.54 5.87 3.93
C PHE A 59 3.81 6.63 2.82
N TYR A 60 3.18 5.93 1.87
CA TYR A 60 2.36 6.55 0.83
C TYR A 60 1.19 7.35 1.41
N LEU A 61 0.44 6.78 2.35
CA LEU A 61 -0.73 7.42 2.96
C LEU A 61 -0.35 8.64 3.81
N LEU A 62 0.71 8.53 4.63
CA LEU A 62 1.24 9.65 5.40
C LEU A 62 1.70 10.78 4.48
N TYR A 63 2.42 10.44 3.41
CA TYR A 63 2.87 11.42 2.43
C TYR A 63 1.69 12.11 1.73
N SER A 64 0.70 11.33 1.27
CA SER A 64 -0.47 11.85 0.58
C SER A 64 -1.29 12.80 1.44
N ILE A 65 -1.53 12.47 2.72
CA ILE A 65 -2.33 13.35 3.59
C ILE A 65 -1.60 14.64 3.93
N THR A 66 -0.27 14.60 4.12
CA THR A 66 0.53 15.81 4.34
C THR A 66 0.37 16.78 3.17
N ILE A 67 0.41 16.28 1.94
CA ILE A 67 0.17 17.09 0.75
C ILE A 67 -1.24 17.66 0.72
N THR A 68 -2.27 16.85 0.95
CA THR A 68 -3.67 17.32 0.95
C THR A 68 -3.92 18.40 2.01
N ILE A 69 -3.36 18.25 3.21
CA ILE A 69 -3.48 19.25 4.28
C ILE A 69 -2.79 20.57 3.88
N LEU A 70 -1.59 20.51 3.30
CA LEU A 70 -0.88 21.71 2.84
C LEU A 70 -1.71 22.49 1.81
N ILE A 71 -2.26 21.79 0.81
CA ILE A 71 -3.14 22.40 -0.20
C ILE A 71 -4.38 23.02 0.46
N SER A 72 -4.99 22.33 1.43
CA SER A 72 -6.21 22.82 2.07
C SER A 72 -5.99 24.02 2.99
N ILE A 73 -4.84 24.12 3.67
CA ILE A 73 -4.54 25.21 4.62
C ILE A 73 -4.04 26.45 3.87
N TYR A 74 -3.09 26.27 2.95
CA TYR A 74 -2.38 27.38 2.32
C TYR A 74 -2.92 27.72 0.93
N GLY A 75 -3.87 26.93 0.40
CA GLY A 75 -4.34 27.03 -1.00
C GLY A 75 -3.28 26.62 -2.03
N ASP A 76 -2.11 26.20 -1.56
CA ASP A 76 -0.91 25.90 -2.35
C ASP A 76 -0.07 24.89 -1.54
N ASP A 77 0.41 23.84 -2.19
CA ASP A 77 1.33 22.88 -1.58
C ASP A 77 2.80 23.33 -1.64
N GLY A 78 3.07 24.53 -2.17
CA GLY A 78 4.40 25.08 -2.35
C GLY A 78 5.18 24.44 -3.49
N THR A 79 4.59 23.50 -4.23
CA THR A 79 5.25 22.87 -5.38
C THR A 79 5.46 23.85 -6.52
N GLY A 80 4.68 24.94 -6.59
CA GLY A 80 4.91 26.04 -7.52
C GLY A 80 6.06 26.97 -7.15
N ARG A 81 6.60 26.87 -5.92
CA ARG A 81 7.62 27.81 -5.39
C ARG A 81 8.99 27.17 -5.23
N PHE A 82 9.04 25.94 -4.74
CA PHE A 82 10.30 25.25 -4.45
C PHE A 82 10.52 24.08 -5.42
N LEU A 83 11.56 24.19 -6.26
CA LEU A 83 11.91 23.15 -7.23
C LEU A 83 12.19 21.79 -6.55
N ILE A 84 12.88 21.81 -5.41
CA ILE A 84 13.21 20.59 -4.66
C ILE A 84 11.93 19.90 -4.20
N TRP A 85 10.95 20.66 -3.67
CA TRP A 85 9.68 20.12 -3.21
C TRP A 85 8.82 19.58 -4.36
N CYS A 86 8.78 20.31 -5.48
CA CYS A 86 8.18 19.86 -6.73
C CYS A 86 8.70 18.47 -7.15
N LYS A 87 10.03 18.26 -7.16
CA LYS A 87 10.63 16.97 -7.52
C LYS A 87 10.35 15.88 -6.49
N LEU A 88 10.58 16.16 -5.21
CA LEU A 88 10.39 15.17 -4.13
C LEU A 88 8.96 14.63 -4.08
N ARG A 89 7.97 15.46 -4.41
CA ARG A 89 6.57 15.04 -4.47
C ARG A 89 6.32 13.84 -5.35
N TYR A 90 6.81 13.88 -6.57
CA TYR A 90 6.60 12.80 -7.50
C TYR A 90 7.51 11.62 -7.20
N ILE A 91 8.75 11.87 -6.77
CA ILE A 91 9.71 10.81 -6.41
C ILE A 91 9.14 9.92 -5.30
N ILE A 92 8.69 10.52 -4.19
CA ILE A 92 8.25 9.80 -2.99
C ILE A 92 6.95 9.04 -3.29
N ALA A 93 5.94 9.72 -3.82
CA ALA A 93 4.64 9.11 -4.10
C ALA A 93 4.76 7.95 -5.08
N GLN A 94 5.54 8.13 -6.15
CA GLN A 94 5.72 7.11 -7.17
C GLN A 94 6.50 5.89 -6.64
N THR A 95 7.57 6.11 -5.87
CA THR A 95 8.39 5.03 -5.31
C THR A 95 7.53 4.08 -4.48
N PHE A 96 6.74 4.62 -3.55
CA PHE A 96 5.90 3.80 -2.68
C PHE A 96 4.75 3.14 -3.43
N ALA A 97 4.12 3.84 -4.38
CA ALA A 97 3.06 3.25 -5.21
C ALA A 97 3.56 2.05 -6.04
N LEU A 98 4.67 2.21 -6.76
CA LEU A 98 5.23 1.13 -7.58
C LEU A 98 5.77 -0.03 -6.73
N THR A 99 6.32 0.27 -5.56
CA THR A 99 6.72 -0.76 -4.58
C THR A 99 5.51 -1.58 -4.16
N THR A 100 4.40 -0.94 -3.76
CA THR A 100 3.15 -1.62 -3.40
C THR A 100 2.66 -2.54 -4.52
N PHE A 101 2.53 -2.03 -5.75
CA PHE A 101 2.02 -2.84 -6.87
C PHE A 101 2.94 -4.02 -7.23
N THR A 102 4.25 -3.80 -7.15
CA THR A 102 5.24 -4.87 -7.37
C THR A 102 5.17 -5.92 -6.26
N MET A 103 5.02 -5.51 -5.00
CA MET A 103 4.87 -6.46 -3.89
C MET A 103 3.59 -7.31 -4.06
N ILE A 104 2.49 -6.75 -4.57
CA ILE A 104 1.28 -7.53 -4.91
C ILE A 104 1.59 -8.59 -5.99
N CYS A 105 2.35 -8.23 -7.02
CA CYS A 105 2.79 -9.17 -8.06
C CYS A 105 3.71 -10.26 -7.48
N CYS A 106 4.69 -9.89 -6.66
CA CYS A 106 5.59 -10.83 -6.01
C CYS A 106 4.85 -11.78 -5.05
N THR A 107 3.86 -11.25 -4.32
CA THR A 107 3.00 -12.02 -3.41
C THR A 107 2.24 -13.11 -4.17
N THR A 108 1.60 -12.75 -5.28
CA THR A 108 0.82 -13.69 -6.11
C THR A 108 1.67 -14.68 -6.87
N ALA A 109 2.83 -14.25 -7.39
CA ALA A 109 3.79 -15.14 -8.02
C ALA A 109 4.37 -16.16 -7.03
N ASP A 110 4.77 -15.72 -5.83
CA ASP A 110 5.25 -16.63 -4.79
C ASP A 110 4.17 -17.63 -4.36
N GLU A 111 2.92 -17.20 -4.29
CA GLU A 111 1.79 -18.09 -3.98
C GLU A 111 1.53 -19.12 -5.09
N TYR A 112 1.69 -18.74 -6.36
CA TYR A 112 1.65 -19.70 -7.45
C TYR A 112 2.76 -20.76 -7.32
N PHE A 113 4.00 -20.33 -7.05
CA PHE A 113 5.12 -21.26 -6.88
C PHE A 113 4.97 -22.11 -5.62
N SER A 114 4.46 -21.55 -4.51
CA SER A 114 4.24 -22.26 -3.24
C SER A 114 3.23 -23.39 -3.37
N THR A 115 2.19 -23.17 -4.18
CA THR A 115 1.07 -24.09 -4.42
C THR A 115 1.33 -25.03 -5.59
N ASN A 116 2.43 -24.89 -6.32
CA ASN A 116 2.72 -25.74 -7.47
C ASN A 116 2.94 -27.21 -7.04
N TYR A 117 2.51 -28.16 -7.89
CA TYR A 117 2.69 -29.59 -7.62
C TYR A 117 4.15 -30.02 -7.76
N LEU A 118 4.91 -29.37 -8.63
CA LEU A 118 6.33 -29.66 -8.86
C LEU A 118 7.14 -29.24 -7.63
N TYR A 119 7.88 -30.19 -7.05
CA TYR A 119 8.74 -29.94 -5.90
C TYR A 119 9.83 -28.92 -6.22
N ASN A 120 10.46 -29.04 -7.40
CA ASN A 120 11.56 -28.16 -7.82
C ASN A 120 11.12 -26.68 -7.85
N LEU A 121 9.95 -26.38 -8.42
CA LEU A 121 9.40 -25.02 -8.44
C LEU A 121 9.10 -24.47 -7.04
N ARG A 122 8.58 -25.32 -6.14
CA ARG A 122 8.35 -24.92 -4.74
C ARG A 122 9.65 -24.60 -3.99
N TYR A 123 10.71 -25.34 -4.29
CA TYR A 123 12.02 -25.25 -3.63
C TYR A 123 12.83 -24.03 -4.07
N MET A 124 12.70 -23.60 -5.34
CA MET A 124 13.42 -22.42 -5.87
C MET A 124 13.10 -21.13 -5.12
N CYS A 125 11.86 -20.96 -4.66
CA CYS A 125 11.46 -19.79 -3.90
C CYS A 125 11.92 -19.92 -2.44
N THR A 126 12.99 -19.24 -2.05
CA THR A 126 13.44 -19.20 -0.65
C THR A 126 13.13 -17.84 -0.03
N LEU A 127 13.00 -17.77 1.30
CA LEU A 127 12.81 -16.49 1.98
C LEU A 127 14.00 -15.53 1.76
N LYS A 128 15.21 -16.06 1.58
CA LYS A 128 16.40 -15.28 1.22
C LYS A 128 16.22 -14.63 -0.16
N LEU A 129 15.77 -15.41 -1.14
CA LEU A 129 15.45 -14.89 -2.46
C LEU A 129 14.35 -13.83 -2.40
N SER A 130 13.28 -14.05 -1.61
CA SER A 130 12.21 -13.06 -1.49
C SER A 130 12.69 -11.72 -0.94
N ARG A 131 13.59 -11.73 0.06
CA ARG A 131 14.22 -10.52 0.60
C ARG A 131 15.10 -9.82 -0.43
N TYR A 132 15.91 -10.60 -1.16
CA TYR A 132 16.76 -10.07 -2.21
C TYR A 132 15.94 -9.43 -3.33
N LEU A 133 14.90 -10.11 -3.83
CA LEU A 133 14.01 -9.57 -4.87
C LEU A 133 13.29 -8.30 -4.40
N ALA A 134 12.75 -8.28 -3.18
CA ALA A 134 12.10 -7.09 -2.63
C ALA A 134 13.07 -5.90 -2.58
N PHE A 135 14.30 -6.12 -2.10
CA PHE A 135 15.33 -5.08 -2.07
C PHE A 135 15.68 -4.57 -3.47
N VAL A 136 15.93 -5.47 -4.42
CA VAL A 136 16.24 -5.12 -5.81
C VAL A 136 15.12 -4.29 -6.44
N PHE A 137 13.85 -4.70 -6.28
CA PHE A 137 12.72 -3.94 -6.80
C PHE A 137 12.60 -2.56 -6.15
N ILE A 138 12.76 -2.44 -4.83
CA ILE A 138 12.76 -1.14 -4.16
C ILE A 138 13.85 -0.21 -4.73
N CYS A 139 15.08 -0.72 -4.91
CA CYS A 139 16.16 0.04 -5.53
C CYS A 139 15.81 0.47 -6.96
N ILE A 140 15.26 -0.42 -7.77
CA ILE A 140 14.81 -0.12 -9.14
C ILE A 140 13.77 1.00 -9.12
N TRP A 141 12.78 0.96 -8.22
CA TRP A 141 11.72 1.97 -8.14
C TRP A 141 12.21 3.31 -7.61
N ILE A 142 13.17 3.33 -6.70
CA ILE A 142 13.84 4.58 -6.28
C ILE A 142 14.56 5.20 -7.47
N ILE A 143 15.37 4.42 -8.20
CA ILE A 143 16.11 4.92 -9.36
C ILE A 143 15.15 5.43 -10.44
N HIS A 144 14.11 4.65 -10.77
CA HIS A 144 13.07 5.04 -11.74
C HIS A 144 12.38 6.35 -11.35
N SER A 145 12.00 6.49 -10.08
CA SER A 145 11.31 7.67 -9.58
C SER A 145 12.23 8.89 -9.53
N VAL A 146 13.52 8.71 -9.19
CA VAL A 146 14.51 9.80 -9.24
C VAL A 146 14.70 10.30 -10.67
N ILE A 147 14.86 9.41 -11.65
CA ILE A 147 14.94 9.78 -13.07
C ILE A 147 13.70 10.58 -13.49
N LEU A 148 12.51 10.14 -13.05
CA LEU A 148 11.27 10.88 -13.29
C LEU A 148 11.30 12.28 -12.68
N GLY A 149 11.73 12.40 -11.42
CA GLY A 149 11.85 13.67 -10.71
C GLY A 149 12.79 14.67 -11.39
N LEU A 150 13.81 14.22 -12.13
CA LEU A 150 14.74 15.12 -12.82
C LEU A 150 14.05 15.98 -13.89
N PHE A 151 12.99 15.46 -14.53
CA PHE A 151 12.27 16.14 -15.62
C PHE A 151 11.16 17.09 -15.14
N PHE A 152 10.85 17.11 -13.84
CA PHE A 152 9.91 18.05 -13.23
C PHE A 152 10.59 19.41 -13.01
N ASN A 153 9.95 20.46 -13.49
CA ASN A 153 10.41 21.84 -13.34
C ASN A 153 9.24 22.77 -13.01
N LEU A 154 9.57 23.99 -12.56
CA LEU A 154 8.60 25.05 -12.32
C LEU A 154 8.24 25.73 -13.63
N VAL A 155 6.97 25.64 -14.02
CA VAL A 155 6.41 26.32 -15.19
C VAL A 155 5.56 27.50 -14.72
N PRO A 156 5.85 28.76 -15.12
CA PRO A 156 5.21 29.95 -14.56
C PRO A 156 3.67 29.99 -14.63
N SER A 157 3.06 29.32 -15.61
CA SER A 157 1.61 29.30 -15.83
C SER A 157 0.88 28.09 -15.23
N ILE A 158 1.61 27.01 -14.91
CA ILE A 158 1.02 25.71 -14.53
C ILE A 158 1.47 25.27 -13.14
N GLY A 159 2.64 25.73 -12.67
CA GLY A 159 3.30 25.25 -11.46
C GLY A 159 4.26 24.11 -11.76
N CYS A 160 4.32 23.11 -10.87
CA CYS A 160 5.20 21.96 -11.03
C CYS A 160 4.70 21.02 -12.14
N ALA A 161 5.46 20.94 -13.24
CA ALA A 161 5.08 20.13 -14.40
C ALA A 161 6.29 19.48 -15.09
N ILE A 162 6.03 18.46 -15.91
CA ILE A 162 7.07 17.82 -16.73
C ILE A 162 7.44 18.76 -17.86
N SER A 163 8.70 19.22 -17.86
CA SER A 163 9.21 20.15 -18.87
C SER A 163 9.48 19.51 -20.23
N ASN A 164 9.87 18.23 -20.24
CA ASN A 164 10.26 17.52 -21.45
C ASN A 164 9.06 16.77 -22.08
N GLN A 165 8.74 17.09 -23.33
CA GLN A 165 7.61 16.51 -24.06
C GLN A 165 7.75 15.00 -24.32
N ILE A 166 8.96 14.50 -24.57
CA ILE A 166 9.23 13.07 -24.74
C ILE A 166 8.92 12.34 -23.44
N TYR A 167 9.39 12.90 -22.33
CA TYR A 167 9.17 12.32 -21.01
C TYR A 167 7.70 12.40 -20.55
N LEU A 168 7.00 13.47 -20.94
CA LEU A 168 5.56 13.59 -20.73
C LEU A 168 4.81 12.48 -21.46
N ARG A 169 5.16 12.18 -22.73
CA ARG A 169 4.58 11.05 -23.48
C ARG A 169 4.91 9.71 -22.83
N TYR A 170 6.16 9.49 -22.41
CA TYR A 170 6.56 8.28 -21.68
C TYR A 170 5.72 8.07 -20.41
N THR A 171 5.61 9.11 -19.58
CA THR A 171 4.85 9.02 -18.33
C THR A 171 3.36 8.76 -18.59
N THR A 172 2.82 9.42 -19.62
CA THR A 172 1.41 9.35 -20.03
C THR A 172 1.02 7.98 -20.58
N TYR A 173 1.76 7.45 -21.56
CA TYR A 173 1.39 6.24 -22.29
C TYR A 173 2.01 4.97 -21.73
N PHE A 174 3.08 5.07 -20.93
CA PHE A 174 3.76 3.92 -20.37
C PHE A 174 3.64 3.87 -18.85
N THR A 175 4.13 4.88 -18.13
CA THR A 175 4.21 4.81 -16.66
C THR A 175 2.84 4.64 -16.01
N TYR A 176 1.86 5.49 -16.33
CA TYR A 176 0.54 5.37 -15.72
C TYR A 176 -0.22 4.11 -16.18
N PRO A 177 -0.56 3.93 -17.47
CA PRO A 177 -1.41 2.82 -17.88
C PRO A 177 -0.70 1.46 -17.79
N VAL A 178 0.59 1.38 -18.10
CA VAL A 178 1.30 0.10 -18.12
C VAL A 178 1.85 -0.22 -16.73
N LEU A 179 2.72 0.61 -16.16
CA LEU A 179 3.41 0.28 -14.91
C LEU A 179 2.52 0.34 -13.67
N THR A 180 1.54 1.26 -13.61
CA THR A 180 0.64 1.37 -12.44
C THR A 180 -0.69 0.63 -12.59
N GLY A 181 -1.02 0.18 -13.80
CA GLY A 181 -2.31 -0.44 -14.13
C GLY A 181 -2.18 -1.81 -14.76
N LEU A 182 -2.11 -1.86 -16.09
CA LEU A 182 -2.26 -3.07 -16.90
C LEU A 182 -1.25 -4.16 -16.52
N LEU A 183 0.05 -3.82 -16.39
CA LEU A 183 1.09 -4.82 -16.16
C LEU A 183 0.94 -5.47 -14.76
N PRO A 184 0.85 -4.73 -13.65
CA PRO A 184 0.65 -5.35 -12.35
C PRO A 184 -0.68 -6.10 -12.23
N ILE A 185 -1.77 -5.58 -12.83
CA ILE A 185 -3.08 -6.24 -12.82
C ILE A 185 -3.00 -7.56 -13.59
N ALA A 186 -2.43 -7.56 -14.80
CA ALA A 186 -2.33 -8.77 -15.63
C ALA A 186 -1.46 -9.84 -14.96
N ILE A 187 -0.28 -9.46 -14.45
CA ILE A 187 0.63 -10.38 -13.77
C ILE A 187 -0.03 -10.97 -12.52
N SER A 188 -0.57 -10.11 -11.65
CA SER A 188 -1.15 -10.56 -10.39
C SER A 188 -2.43 -11.38 -10.58
N LEU A 189 -3.25 -11.04 -11.58
CA LEU A 189 -4.44 -11.83 -11.94
C LEU A 189 -4.06 -13.19 -12.51
N LEU A 190 -3.09 -13.25 -13.43
CA LEU A 190 -2.60 -14.51 -13.99
C LEU A 190 -2.08 -15.45 -12.90
N PHE A 191 -1.15 -14.98 -12.06
CA PHE A 191 -0.57 -15.82 -11.02
C PHE A 191 -1.56 -16.19 -9.92
N SER A 192 -2.47 -15.28 -9.54
CA SER A 192 -3.50 -15.59 -8.53
C SER A 192 -4.53 -16.62 -9.04
N LEU A 193 -4.92 -16.57 -10.32
CA LEU A 193 -5.78 -17.58 -10.94
C LEU A 193 -5.08 -18.95 -11.00
N LEU A 194 -3.81 -18.98 -11.41
CA LEU A 194 -3.04 -20.21 -11.45
C LEU A 194 -2.83 -20.80 -10.04
N ALA A 195 -2.53 -19.97 -9.04
CA ALA A 195 -2.44 -20.38 -7.64
C ALA A 195 -3.77 -20.96 -7.13
N TYR A 196 -4.89 -20.31 -7.46
CA TYR A 196 -6.23 -20.78 -7.10
C TYR A 196 -6.55 -22.15 -7.71
N GLN A 197 -6.21 -22.37 -8.98
CA GLN A 197 -6.34 -23.67 -9.64
C GLN A 197 -5.48 -24.74 -8.97
N ASN A 198 -4.23 -24.41 -8.63
CA ASN A 198 -3.31 -25.31 -7.94
C ASN A 198 -3.84 -25.74 -6.56
N VAL A 199 -4.33 -24.80 -5.75
CA VAL A 199 -4.93 -25.11 -4.44
C VAL A 199 -6.15 -26.03 -4.58
N ARG A 200 -7.03 -25.79 -5.57
CA ARG A 200 -8.17 -26.68 -5.84
C ARG A 200 -7.73 -28.09 -6.25
N ARG A 201 -6.58 -28.24 -6.91
CA ARG A 201 -6.00 -29.56 -7.25
C ARG A 201 -5.34 -30.23 -6.04
N ILE A 202 -4.61 -29.48 -5.21
CA ILE A 202 -3.99 -29.95 -3.96
C ILE A 202 -5.00 -30.56 -3.00
N VAL A 203 -6.24 -30.06 -3.00
CA VAL A 203 -7.35 -30.59 -2.20
C VAL A 203 -7.57 -32.09 -2.37
N ARG A 204 -7.15 -32.68 -3.50
CA ARG A 204 -7.27 -34.11 -3.81
C ARG A 204 -6.06 -34.96 -3.41
N ARG A 205 -4.96 -34.37 -2.91
CA ARG A 205 -3.72 -35.09 -2.53
C ARG A 205 -3.48 -35.03 -1.01
N GLN A 206 -2.83 -36.06 -0.47
CA GLN A 206 -2.49 -36.21 0.96
C GLN A 206 -1.37 -35.26 1.41
N LEU A 207 -1.64 -33.95 1.48
CA LEU A 207 -0.77 -33.00 2.18
C LEU A 207 -1.19 -32.87 3.65
N PRO A 208 -0.25 -32.55 4.57
CA PRO A 208 -0.58 -32.32 5.97
C PRO A 208 -1.64 -31.22 6.11
N ILE A 209 -2.68 -31.51 6.89
CA ILE A 209 -3.92 -30.71 7.00
C ILE A 209 -3.63 -29.25 7.35
N VAL A 210 -2.62 -29.01 8.20
CA VAL A 210 -2.25 -27.66 8.67
C VAL A 210 -1.72 -26.79 7.53
N ARG A 211 -0.78 -27.31 6.72
CA ARG A 211 -0.18 -26.56 5.59
C ARG A 211 -1.23 -26.25 4.53
N ARG A 212 -2.08 -27.22 4.21
CA ARG A 212 -3.18 -27.05 3.25
C ARG A 212 -4.17 -25.96 3.65
N ARG A 213 -4.50 -25.83 4.94
CA ARG A 213 -5.41 -24.77 5.42
C ARG A 213 -4.77 -23.39 5.31
N LEU A 214 -3.47 -23.29 5.58
CA LEU A 214 -2.70 -22.05 5.45
C LEU A 214 -2.62 -21.59 3.98
N ASP A 215 -2.21 -22.48 3.07
CA ASP A 215 -2.08 -22.15 1.65
C ASP A 215 -3.43 -21.73 1.06
N ARG A 216 -4.53 -22.43 1.39
CA ARG A 216 -5.89 -22.03 0.97
C ARG A 216 -6.28 -20.65 1.48
N GLN A 217 -5.91 -20.32 2.72
CA GLN A 217 -6.20 -19.03 3.32
C GLN A 217 -5.42 -17.91 2.62
N ILE A 218 -4.11 -18.10 2.43
CA ILE A 218 -3.23 -17.10 1.80
C ILE A 218 -3.63 -16.87 0.34
N THR A 219 -3.89 -17.94 -0.42
CA THR A 219 -4.39 -17.83 -1.80
C THR A 219 -5.69 -17.04 -1.86
N ALA A 220 -6.65 -17.30 -0.95
CA ALA A 220 -7.91 -16.57 -0.91
C ALA A 220 -7.74 -15.07 -0.57
N MET A 221 -6.81 -14.75 0.33
CA MET A 221 -6.45 -13.37 0.65
C MET A 221 -5.84 -12.65 -0.56
N CYS A 222 -4.87 -13.29 -1.21
CA CYS A 222 -4.19 -12.74 -2.39
C CYS A 222 -5.18 -12.50 -3.53
N PHE A 223 -6.05 -13.48 -3.80
CA PHE A 223 -7.03 -13.38 -4.88
C PHE A 223 -8.00 -12.21 -4.68
N ILE A 224 -8.58 -12.07 -3.48
CA ILE A 224 -9.47 -10.95 -3.17
C ILE A 224 -8.72 -9.61 -3.21
N ARG A 225 -7.46 -9.58 -2.77
CA ARG A 225 -6.60 -8.39 -2.84
C ARG A 225 -6.37 -7.93 -4.29
N VAL A 226 -6.14 -8.86 -5.21
CA VAL A 226 -5.96 -8.59 -6.65
C VAL A 226 -7.24 -8.08 -7.29
N ILE A 227 -8.39 -8.70 -7.01
CA ILE A 227 -9.70 -8.23 -7.51
C ILE A 227 -9.94 -6.80 -7.06
N ALA A 228 -9.75 -6.52 -5.76
CA ALA A 228 -9.91 -5.17 -5.23
C ALA A 228 -8.94 -4.18 -5.88
N TYR A 229 -7.68 -4.59 -6.11
CA TYR A 229 -6.70 -3.77 -6.81
C TYR A 229 -7.14 -3.41 -8.23
N GLY A 230 -7.58 -4.39 -9.02
CA GLY A 230 -8.10 -4.15 -10.37
C GLY A 230 -9.30 -3.20 -10.36
N CYS A 231 -10.30 -3.46 -9.50
CA CYS A 231 -11.51 -2.64 -9.44
C CYS A 231 -11.24 -1.20 -9.00
N LEU A 232 -10.35 -0.98 -8.03
CA LEU A 232 -10.07 0.34 -7.47
C LEU A 232 -9.07 1.15 -8.32
N ALA A 233 -8.13 0.50 -9.02
CA ALA A 233 -7.13 1.19 -9.83
C ALA A 233 -7.65 1.58 -11.22
N THR A 234 -8.55 0.78 -11.81
CA THR A 234 -9.03 0.98 -13.19
C THR A 234 -9.66 2.35 -13.44
N PRO A 235 -10.59 2.87 -12.60
CA PRO A 235 -11.22 4.17 -12.85
C PRO A 235 -10.21 5.32 -12.96
N TYR A 236 -9.19 5.30 -12.08
CA TYR A 236 -8.13 6.30 -12.08
C TYR A 236 -7.29 6.23 -13.36
N VAL A 237 -6.85 5.03 -13.75
CA VAL A 237 -6.04 4.84 -14.97
C VAL A 237 -6.83 5.28 -16.21
N SER A 238 -8.09 4.87 -16.32
CA SER A 238 -8.97 5.25 -17.44
C SER A 238 -9.15 6.77 -17.52
N TYR A 239 -9.41 7.43 -16.40
CA TYR A 239 -9.55 8.88 -16.36
C TYR A 239 -8.25 9.61 -16.72
N ARG A 240 -7.09 9.12 -16.26
CA ARG A 240 -5.81 9.72 -16.64
C ARG A 240 -5.57 9.64 -18.14
N VAL A 241 -5.90 8.51 -18.78
CA VAL A 241 -5.80 8.38 -20.25
C VAL A 241 -6.78 9.33 -20.95
N TYR A 242 -8.02 9.44 -20.46
CA TYR A 242 -9.02 10.36 -20.98
C TYR A 242 -8.57 11.82 -20.89
N ALA A 243 -8.17 12.28 -19.70
CA ALA A 243 -7.77 13.66 -19.44
C ALA A 243 -6.53 14.10 -20.25
N LEU A 244 -5.70 13.14 -20.67
CA LEU A 244 -4.54 13.38 -21.52
C LEU A 244 -4.90 13.41 -23.01
N SER A 245 -5.92 12.65 -23.42
CA SER A 245 -6.41 12.63 -24.81
C SER A 245 -7.27 13.86 -25.12
N TYR A 246 -7.97 14.38 -24.11
CA TYR A 246 -8.86 15.53 -24.21
C TYR A 246 -8.52 16.54 -23.10
N PRO A 247 -7.44 17.33 -23.26
CA PRO A 247 -7.04 18.30 -22.25
C PRO A 247 -8.11 19.38 -22.12
N ILE A 248 -8.73 19.45 -20.94
CA ILE A 248 -9.74 20.46 -20.62
C ILE A 248 -9.03 21.81 -20.45
N SER A 249 -9.36 22.78 -21.30
CA SER A 249 -8.80 24.13 -21.21
C SER A 249 -9.28 24.83 -19.94
N ARG A 250 -8.38 25.55 -19.26
CA ARG A 250 -8.74 26.44 -18.13
C ARG A 250 -9.65 27.61 -18.53
N SER A 251 -9.78 27.88 -19.84
CA SER A 251 -10.73 28.87 -20.36
C SER A 251 -12.19 28.47 -20.17
N GLU A 252 -12.46 27.18 -19.91
CA GLU A 252 -13.80 26.65 -19.63
C GLU A 252 -13.93 26.24 -18.16
N PRO A 253 -14.21 27.20 -17.25
CA PRO A 253 -14.05 26.99 -15.81
C PRO A 253 -15.03 25.95 -15.23
N LEU A 254 -16.19 25.75 -15.86
CA LEU A 254 -17.16 24.73 -15.43
C LEU A 254 -16.66 23.32 -15.74
N GLN A 255 -16.18 23.08 -16.97
CA GLN A 255 -15.66 21.76 -17.36
C GLN A 255 -14.41 21.39 -16.55
N PHE A 256 -13.54 22.38 -16.30
CA PHE A 256 -12.36 22.19 -15.46
C PHE A 256 -12.74 21.79 -14.02
N ALA A 257 -13.74 22.46 -13.42
CA ALA A 257 -14.20 22.14 -12.08
C ALA A 257 -14.82 20.74 -11.98
N ILE A 258 -15.61 20.32 -12.97
CA ILE A 258 -16.16 18.96 -13.06
C ILE A 258 -15.03 17.94 -13.20
N GLY A 259 -14.08 18.21 -14.08
CA GLY A 259 -12.90 17.37 -14.29
C GLY A 259 -12.13 17.15 -12.99
N GLN A 260 -11.87 18.22 -12.24
CA GLN A 260 -11.17 18.15 -10.95
C GLN A 260 -11.92 17.29 -9.93
N LEU A 261 -13.24 17.45 -9.80
CA LEU A 261 -14.05 16.64 -8.89
C LEU A 261 -14.00 15.15 -9.25
N ILE A 262 -14.12 14.81 -10.54
CA ILE A 262 -14.01 13.43 -11.01
C ILE A 262 -12.62 12.87 -10.72
N GLN A 263 -11.57 13.66 -10.96
CA GLN A 263 -10.19 13.29 -10.65
C GLN A 263 -10.01 12.99 -9.17
N ASP A 264 -10.56 13.82 -8.28
CA ASP A 264 -10.44 13.63 -6.84
C ASP A 264 -11.18 12.36 -6.38
N ILE A 265 -12.38 12.10 -6.90
CA ILE A 265 -13.13 10.86 -6.63
C ILE A 265 -12.33 9.62 -7.05
N PHE A 266 -11.79 9.60 -8.28
CA PHE A 266 -11.02 8.46 -8.75
C PHE A 266 -9.66 8.32 -8.07
N THR A 267 -9.05 9.43 -7.67
CA THR A 267 -7.82 9.41 -6.86
C THR A 267 -8.10 8.84 -5.48
N SER A 268 -9.24 9.16 -4.87
CA SER A 268 -9.68 8.56 -3.60
C SER A 268 -9.96 7.06 -3.74
N LEU A 269 -10.60 6.62 -4.83
CA LEU A 269 -10.75 5.18 -5.14
C LEU A 269 -9.39 4.47 -5.30
N ALA A 270 -8.46 5.07 -6.05
CA ALA A 270 -7.12 4.51 -6.18
C ALA A 270 -6.40 4.50 -4.84
N SER A 271 -6.58 5.53 -4.00
CA SER A 271 -5.96 5.65 -2.68
C SER A 271 -6.49 4.62 -1.67
N LEU A 272 -7.74 4.17 -1.81
CA LEU A 272 -8.29 3.07 -1.02
C LEU A 272 -7.48 1.77 -1.18
N ASN A 273 -6.78 1.57 -2.31
CA ASN A 273 -5.89 0.41 -2.47
C ASN A 273 -4.81 0.31 -1.41
N PHE A 274 -4.33 1.44 -0.89
CA PHE A 274 -3.30 1.46 0.14
C PHE A 274 -3.88 1.21 1.54
N ALA A 275 -5.19 1.34 1.72
CA ALA A 275 -5.85 1.20 3.03
C ALA A 275 -6.60 -0.14 3.21
N ILE A 276 -7.14 -0.72 2.13
CA ILE A 276 -8.17 -1.76 2.22
C ILE A 276 -7.65 -3.17 2.56
N SER A 277 -6.34 -3.43 2.42
CA SER A 277 -5.74 -4.77 2.49
C SER A 277 -6.15 -5.57 3.74
N PHE A 278 -6.02 -4.97 4.93
CA PHE A 278 -6.41 -5.57 6.21
C PHE A 278 -7.90 -5.94 6.27
N TYR A 279 -8.76 -5.03 5.84
CA TYR A 279 -10.20 -5.22 5.86
C TYR A 279 -10.63 -6.36 4.95
N LEU A 280 -10.03 -6.47 3.77
CA LEU A 280 -10.22 -7.61 2.87
C LEU A 280 -9.78 -8.93 3.51
N PHE A 281 -8.64 -8.95 4.19
CA PHE A 281 -8.13 -10.16 4.84
C PHE A 281 -9.03 -10.64 5.99
N ILE A 282 -9.61 -9.71 6.74
CA ILE A 282 -10.62 -10.01 7.78
C ILE A 282 -11.88 -10.63 7.18
N ILE A 283 -12.40 -10.06 6.08
CA ILE A 283 -13.63 -10.55 5.45
C ILE A 283 -13.38 -11.94 4.82
N SER A 284 -12.28 -12.08 4.09
CA SER A 284 -11.88 -13.28 3.36
C SER A 284 -11.67 -14.51 4.24
N SER A 285 -11.08 -14.34 5.43
CA SER A 285 -10.65 -15.48 6.24
C SER A 285 -11.10 -15.42 7.70
N SER A 286 -11.97 -16.37 8.07
CA SER A 286 -12.38 -16.58 9.48
C SER A 286 -11.20 -16.96 10.39
N HIS A 287 -10.18 -17.62 9.85
CA HIS A 287 -8.98 -18.00 10.60
C HIS A 287 -8.08 -16.78 10.85
N PHE A 288 -7.94 -15.88 9.87
CA PHE A 288 -7.26 -14.60 10.06
C PHE A 288 -7.93 -13.77 11.16
N ARG A 289 -9.26 -13.72 11.19
CA ARG A 289 -10.01 -13.05 12.27
C ARG A 289 -9.64 -13.61 13.65
N ARG A 290 -9.50 -14.93 13.78
CA ARG A 290 -9.08 -15.58 15.04
C ARG A 290 -7.63 -15.23 15.39
N GLN A 291 -6.75 -15.17 14.41
CA GLN A 291 -5.34 -14.80 14.59
C GLN A 291 -5.17 -13.34 15.02
N VAL A 292 -5.92 -12.41 14.40
CA VAL A 292 -5.98 -11.00 14.81
C VAL A 292 -6.45 -10.89 16.26
N LYS A 293 -7.56 -11.56 16.60
CA LYS A 293 -8.05 -11.61 17.99
C LYS A 293 -7.00 -12.15 18.95
N PHE A 294 -6.29 -13.21 18.59
CA PHE A 294 -5.23 -13.78 19.43
C PHE A 294 -4.08 -12.78 19.67
N VAL A 295 -3.60 -12.10 18.62
CA VAL A 295 -2.52 -11.11 18.73
C VAL A 295 -2.96 -9.91 19.56
N LEU A 296 -4.12 -9.31 19.24
CA LEU A 296 -4.62 -8.11 19.91
C LEU A 296 -5.10 -8.39 21.34
N VAL A 297 -5.82 -9.49 21.57
CA VAL A 297 -6.43 -9.76 22.89
C VAL A 297 -5.51 -10.55 23.80
N LYS A 298 -4.78 -11.56 23.32
CA LYS A 298 -4.02 -12.43 24.24
C LYS A 298 -2.58 -11.97 24.41
N LYS A 299 -1.94 -11.55 23.32
CA LYS A 299 -0.51 -11.20 23.34
C LYS A 299 -0.28 -9.77 23.79
N CYS A 300 -1.07 -8.81 23.30
CA CYS A 300 -0.99 -7.43 23.79
C CYS A 300 -1.47 -7.32 25.24
N TRP A 301 -2.52 -8.02 25.65
CA TRP A 301 -2.97 -8.05 27.05
C TRP A 301 -1.91 -8.64 27.98
N ASN A 302 -1.32 -9.79 27.64
CA ASN A 302 -0.27 -10.36 28.47
C ASN A 302 0.94 -9.43 28.56
N ARG A 303 1.37 -8.81 27.45
CA ARG A 303 2.49 -7.86 27.45
C ARG A 303 2.19 -6.59 28.24
N TRP A 304 0.96 -6.08 28.15
CA TRP A 304 0.49 -4.95 28.95
C TRP A 304 0.44 -5.30 30.44
N LYS A 305 -0.07 -6.47 30.81
CA LYS A 305 -0.07 -6.99 32.19
C LYS A 305 1.35 -7.09 32.76
N TYR A 306 2.32 -7.59 31.98
CA TYR A 306 3.73 -7.63 32.40
C TYR A 306 4.32 -6.22 32.60
N LEU A 307 4.01 -5.26 31.72
CA LEU A 307 4.50 -3.87 31.86
C LEU A 307 3.88 -3.14 33.06
N CYS A 308 2.59 -3.38 33.34
CA CYS A 308 1.93 -2.84 34.53
C CYS A 308 2.46 -3.46 35.84
N CYS A 309 2.70 -4.78 35.88
CA CYS A 309 3.30 -5.43 37.05
C CYS A 309 4.75 -4.98 37.29
N PHE A 310 5.55 -4.77 36.25
CA PHE A 310 6.93 -4.31 36.40
C PHE A 310 7.01 -2.86 36.94
N ARG A 311 6.06 -2.00 36.55
CA ARG A 311 5.97 -0.62 37.03
C ARG A 311 5.54 -0.51 38.51
N ASN A 312 4.77 -1.47 39.03
CA ASN A 312 4.39 -1.48 40.45
C ASN A 312 5.51 -1.99 41.38
N ASN A 313 6.48 -2.76 40.88
CA ASN A 313 7.61 -3.24 41.70
C ASN A 313 8.77 -2.23 41.84
N GLN A 314 8.74 -1.09 41.13
CA GLN A 314 9.74 -0.02 41.26
C GLN A 314 9.28 1.13 42.17
N ILE A 315 8.08 1.07 42.76
CA ILE A 315 7.54 2.10 43.67
C ILE A 315 7.36 1.53 45.10
N ALA A 316 8.17 0.54 45.48
CA ALA A 316 8.35 0.22 46.89
C ALA A 316 9.55 1.04 47.40
N PRO A 317 9.37 2.03 48.29
CA PRO A 317 10.50 2.68 48.92
C PRO A 317 11.20 1.67 49.83
N ASP A 318 12.52 1.55 49.67
CA ASP A 318 13.38 0.84 50.61
C ASP A 318 13.20 1.52 51.99
N ASN A 319 12.52 0.83 52.90
CA ASN A 319 12.53 1.18 54.31
C ASN A 319 13.94 0.90 54.84
N ILE A 320 14.71 1.97 55.03
CA ILE A 320 15.98 1.95 55.76
C ILE A 320 15.64 1.82 57.25
N GLU A 321 15.83 0.63 57.81
CA GLU A 321 15.97 0.47 59.27
C GLU A 321 17.37 0.96 59.68
N PRO A 322 17.50 1.81 60.72
CA PRO A 322 18.80 2.21 61.25
C PRO A 322 19.39 1.09 62.10
N GLU A 323 20.62 0.68 61.78
CA GLU A 323 21.45 -0.17 62.64
C GLU A 323 21.70 0.54 63.98
N ASP A 324 21.30 -0.12 65.07
CA ASP A 324 21.62 0.25 66.43
C ASP A 324 23.14 0.12 66.67
N ILE A 325 23.74 1.24 67.07
CA ILE A 325 25.06 1.30 67.71
C ILE A 325 24.83 1.20 69.22
N ASN A 326 25.07 0.02 69.81
CA ASN A 326 25.86 -0.22 71.02
C ASN A 326 25.77 -1.67 71.51
#